data_AF-A0A383B0N5-F1
#
_entry.id   AF-A0A383B0N5-F1
#
_cell.length_a   1.000
_cell.length_b   1.000
_cell.length_c   1.000
_cell.angle_alpha   90.00
_cell.angle_beta   90.00
_cell.angle_gamma   90.00
#
_symmetry.space_group_name_H-M   'P 1'
#
loop_
_entity.id
_entity.type
_entity.pdbx_description
1 polymer ?
#
loop_
_entity_poly.entity_id
_entity_poly.type
_entity_poly.pdbx_seq_one_letter_code
_entity_poly.pdbx_strand_id
1 'polypeptide(L)'
;PQLLQLSGIGPADVLKNAGVELQHELPGVGENLQDHLEVYFQYHCKKPITLNSKLNYLSMALIGARWILFKSGLGATNHFESCGFIRSRKGIEWPNIQYHFLPAAMRYDGKASMDGHGYQVHAGVNRPTSRGSIKINSTDPEAKPTILFNYLQSEQDRQDWRDCIRLTREILNQPALDDFRGDEANPGIEVNTDDEIDAWVRSNVESAYHPSCTCKMGSENDPMAVVNNKGQVNGIDKLRVVDSSIFP
;
A
#
# COMPACT_ATOMS: atom_id res chain seq x y z
N PRO A 1 6.75 -10.10 -13.87
CA PRO A 1 5.82 -10.84 -14.78
C PRO A 1 5.86 -10.39 -16.26
N GLN A 2 5.79 -9.09 -16.57
CA GLN A 2 5.72 -8.59 -17.97
C GLN A 2 6.85 -9.15 -18.86
N LEU A 3 8.10 -9.12 -18.39
CA LEU A 3 9.24 -9.64 -19.13
C LEU A 3 9.15 -11.14 -19.42
N LEU A 4 8.63 -11.94 -18.48
CA LEU A 4 8.38 -13.38 -18.72
C LEU A 4 7.34 -13.55 -19.82
N GLN A 5 6.23 -12.80 -19.73
CA GLN A 5 5.17 -12.87 -20.74
C GLN A 5 5.67 -12.44 -22.13
N LEU A 6 6.42 -11.34 -22.24
CA LEU A 6 7.06 -10.91 -23.51
C LEU A 6 8.06 -11.93 -24.05
N SER A 7 8.65 -12.77 -23.19
CA SER A 7 9.57 -13.85 -23.56
C SER A 7 8.85 -15.15 -23.94
N GLY A 8 7.51 -15.14 -24.02
CA GLY A 8 6.72 -16.33 -24.32
C GLY A 8 6.51 -17.27 -23.14
N ILE A 9 6.74 -16.83 -21.90
CA ILE A 9 6.60 -17.61 -20.67
C ILE A 9 5.42 -17.05 -19.86
N GLY A 10 4.31 -17.77 -19.80
CA GLY A 10 3.12 -17.33 -19.08
C GLY A 10 1.83 -18.04 -19.50
N PRO A 11 0.65 -17.46 -19.21
CA PRO A 11 -0.63 -18.06 -19.58
C PRO A 11 -0.87 -18.00 -21.11
N ALA A 12 -1.17 -19.12 -21.75
CA ALA A 12 -1.35 -19.24 -23.21
C ALA A 12 -2.29 -18.18 -23.79
N ASP A 13 -3.46 -18.00 -23.16
CA ASP A 13 -4.48 -17.06 -23.64
C ASP A 13 -4.00 -15.60 -23.57
N VAL A 14 -3.23 -15.24 -22.54
CA VAL A 14 -2.66 -13.89 -22.41
C VAL A 14 -1.64 -13.64 -23.52
N LEU A 15 -0.74 -14.61 -23.75
CA LEU A 15 0.29 -14.49 -24.79
C LEU A 15 -0.32 -14.42 -26.19
N LYS A 16 -1.26 -15.31 -26.49
CA LYS A 16 -1.98 -15.35 -27.76
C LYS A 16 -2.69 -14.03 -28.05
N ASN A 17 -3.40 -13.48 -27.06
CA ASN A 17 -4.13 -12.21 -27.21
C ASN A 17 -3.19 -11.01 -27.43
N ALA A 18 -1.96 -11.07 -26.89
CA ALA A 18 -0.94 -10.04 -27.08
C ALA A 18 -0.08 -10.23 -28.34
N GLY A 19 -0.29 -11.32 -29.11
CA GLY A 19 0.51 -11.65 -30.30
C GLY A 19 1.90 -12.21 -30.00
N VAL A 20 2.13 -12.74 -28.79
CA VAL A 20 3.39 -13.38 -28.40
C VAL A 20 3.31 -14.89 -28.61
N GLU A 21 4.33 -15.48 -29.22
CA GLU A 21 4.45 -16.93 -29.37
C GLU A 21 4.67 -17.61 -28.02
N LEU A 22 3.86 -18.63 -27.72
CA LEU A 22 3.99 -19.43 -26.50
C LEU A 22 5.26 -20.30 -26.57
N GLN A 23 6.23 -20.04 -25.69
CA GLN A 23 7.45 -20.84 -25.52
C GLN A 23 7.34 -21.80 -24.33
N HIS A 24 6.70 -21.36 -23.24
CA HIS A 24 6.48 -22.17 -22.05
C HIS A 24 5.20 -21.77 -21.32
N GLU A 25 4.27 -22.72 -21.19
CA GLU A 25 3.02 -22.49 -20.48
C GLU A 25 3.27 -22.43 -18.97
N LEU A 26 2.95 -21.28 -18.36
CA LEU A 26 3.09 -21.06 -16.93
C LEU A 26 1.96 -20.16 -16.43
N PRO A 27 0.78 -20.73 -16.10
CA PRO A 27 -0.45 -19.96 -15.88
C PRO A 27 -0.40 -19.03 -14.66
N GLY A 28 0.53 -19.24 -13.74
CA GLY A 28 0.74 -18.34 -12.59
C GLY A 28 1.41 -17.00 -12.91
N VAL A 29 2.07 -16.86 -14.08
CA VAL A 29 2.85 -15.65 -14.38
C VAL A 29 1.94 -14.44 -14.56
N GLY A 30 2.08 -13.48 -13.65
CA GLY A 30 1.29 -12.26 -13.63
C GLY A 30 0.00 -12.37 -12.83
N GLU A 31 -0.36 -13.54 -12.31
CA GLU A 31 -1.53 -13.72 -11.44
C GLU A 31 -1.17 -13.46 -9.97
N ASN A 32 -2.13 -13.56 -9.04
CA ASN A 32 -1.90 -13.41 -7.59
C ASN A 32 -1.28 -12.05 -7.19
N LEU A 33 -1.52 -10.98 -7.97
CA LEU A 33 -1.05 -9.64 -7.61
C LEU A 33 -1.69 -9.24 -6.27
N GLN A 34 -0.83 -8.90 -5.32
CA GLN A 34 -1.19 -8.44 -3.99
C GLN A 34 -0.57 -7.07 -3.75
N ASP A 35 -1.25 -6.24 -2.98
CA ASP A 35 -0.75 -4.94 -2.52
C ASP A 35 -1.40 -4.59 -1.18
N HIS A 36 -0.77 -3.69 -0.44
CA HIS A 36 -1.37 -3.09 0.74
C HIS A 36 -2.06 -1.78 0.35
N LEU A 37 -3.21 -1.55 0.96
CA LEU A 37 -3.95 -0.31 0.81
C LEU A 37 -3.84 0.51 2.09
N GLU A 38 -3.78 1.83 1.94
CA GLU A 38 -3.79 2.76 3.05
C GLU A 38 -4.75 3.93 2.82
N VAL A 39 -5.16 4.56 3.92
CA VAL A 39 -5.87 5.84 3.94
C VAL A 39 -5.18 6.79 4.91
N TYR A 40 -5.39 8.09 4.69
CA TYR A 40 -4.86 9.13 5.57
C TYR A 40 -5.93 9.58 6.57
N PHE A 41 -5.80 9.15 7.82
CA PHE A 41 -6.65 9.61 8.92
C PHE A 41 -6.07 10.90 9.47
N GLN A 42 -6.79 12.02 9.38
CA GLN A 42 -6.26 13.36 9.69
C GLN A 42 -7.05 14.04 10.79
N TYR A 43 -6.32 14.66 11.72
CA TYR A 43 -6.87 15.45 12.81
C TYR A 43 -6.18 16.81 12.86
N HIS A 44 -6.94 17.84 13.21
CA HIS A 44 -6.36 19.09 13.66
C HIS A 44 -5.58 18.86 14.97
N CYS A 45 -4.51 19.62 15.16
CA CYS A 45 -3.72 19.63 16.38
C CYS A 45 -3.91 20.96 17.10
N LYS A 46 -4.37 20.89 18.36
CA LYS A 46 -4.55 22.07 19.24
C LYS A 46 -3.24 22.79 19.54
N LYS A 47 -2.12 22.06 19.56
CA LYS A 47 -0.80 22.60 19.92
C LYS A 47 0.01 22.96 18.67
N PRO A 48 0.75 24.08 18.69
CA PRO A 48 1.51 24.55 17.55
C PRO A 48 2.87 23.85 17.40
N ILE A 49 2.87 22.52 17.38
CA ILE A 49 4.08 21.68 17.46
C ILE A 49 4.33 20.83 16.22
N THR A 50 3.40 20.81 15.27
CA THR A 50 3.45 19.94 14.09
C THR A 50 4.34 20.53 12.98
N LEU A 51 4.75 19.67 12.05
CA LEU A 51 5.60 20.03 10.91
C LEU A 51 4.89 20.95 9.90
N ASN A 52 3.56 21.14 10.00
CA ASN A 52 2.83 22.11 9.17
C ASN A 52 3.46 23.51 9.22
N SER A 53 3.97 23.93 10.38
CA SER A 53 4.66 25.23 10.55
C SER A 53 5.99 25.35 9.76
N LYS A 54 6.52 24.24 9.24
CA LYS A 54 7.81 24.16 8.54
C LYS A 54 7.68 24.06 7.04
N LEU A 55 6.46 24.13 6.50
CA LEU A 55 6.20 24.00 5.06
C LEU A 55 6.46 25.29 4.25
N ASN A 56 6.75 26.42 4.89
CA ASN A 56 7.11 27.65 4.17
C ASN A 56 8.55 27.58 3.63
N TYR A 57 8.80 28.26 2.50
CA TYR A 57 10.09 28.22 1.80
C TYR A 57 11.29 28.64 2.66
N LEU A 58 11.12 29.60 3.58
CA LEU A 58 12.19 30.01 4.47
C LEU A 58 12.59 28.89 5.42
N SER A 59 11.61 28.21 6.03
CA SER A 59 11.85 27.05 6.89
C SER A 59 12.51 25.91 6.12
N MET A 60 12.01 25.62 4.91
CA MET A 60 12.61 24.61 4.03
C MET A 60 14.07 24.93 3.67
N ALA A 61 14.38 26.19 3.35
CA ALA A 61 15.74 26.62 3.05
C ALA A 61 16.69 26.46 4.25
N LEU A 62 16.23 26.83 5.46
CA LEU A 62 17.00 26.66 6.69
C LEU A 62 17.21 25.17 7.05
N ILE A 63 16.18 24.34 6.85
CA ILE A 63 16.27 22.89 7.03
C ILE A 63 17.29 22.30 6.05
N GLY A 64 17.22 22.69 4.77
CA GLY A 64 18.16 22.27 3.74
C GLY A 64 19.60 22.68 4.07
N ALA A 65 19.82 23.94 4.45
CA ALA A 65 21.13 24.44 4.83
C ALA A 65 21.72 23.66 6.02
N ARG A 66 20.90 23.41 7.07
CA ARG A 66 21.33 22.62 8.23
C ARG A 66 21.71 21.20 7.84
N TRP A 67 20.93 20.56 6.98
CA TRP A 67 21.22 19.20 6.52
C TRP A 67 22.47 19.14 5.63
N ILE A 68 22.66 20.12 4.73
CA ILE A 68 23.85 20.18 3.88
C ILE A 68 25.11 20.32 4.74
N LEU A 69 25.10 21.25 5.69
CA LEU A 69 26.28 21.59 6.50
C LEU A 69 26.57 20.58 7.62
N PHE A 70 25.52 20.02 8.24
CA PHE A 70 25.66 19.27 9.49
C PHE A 70 24.99 17.89 9.48
N LYS A 71 24.31 17.52 8.38
CA LYS A 71 23.59 16.24 8.26
C LYS A 71 22.65 15.95 9.44
N SER A 72 21.99 16.99 9.95
CA SER A 72 21.14 16.91 11.14
C SER A 72 19.85 17.71 10.99
N GLY A 73 18.92 17.50 11.92
CA GLY A 73 17.63 18.20 11.98
C GLY A 73 16.57 17.56 11.09
N LEU A 74 15.52 18.32 10.77
CA LEU A 74 14.33 17.82 10.07
C LEU A 74 14.63 17.27 8.66
N GLY A 75 15.73 17.68 8.02
CA GLY A 75 16.14 17.12 6.72
C GLY A 75 16.78 15.72 6.82
N ALA A 76 16.99 15.20 8.03
CA ALA A 76 17.62 13.90 8.29
C ALA A 76 16.64 12.82 8.78
N THR A 77 15.33 13.05 8.65
CA THR A 77 14.26 12.09 9.03
C THR A 77 13.28 11.91 7.86
N ASN A 78 12.59 10.78 7.81
CA ASN A 78 11.47 10.53 6.90
C ASN A 78 10.13 11.04 7.47
N HIS A 79 10.13 11.54 8.71
CA HIS A 79 9.00 12.05 9.48
C HIS A 79 7.95 11.02 9.95
N PHE A 80 8.09 9.74 9.61
CA PHE A 80 7.25 8.69 10.17
C PHE A 80 7.80 8.27 11.54
N GLU A 81 7.33 8.93 12.59
CA GLU A 81 7.97 8.91 13.91
C GLU A 81 7.58 7.68 14.75
N SER A 82 6.47 7.02 14.42
CA SER A 82 6.07 5.77 15.10
C SER A 82 5.22 4.88 14.21
N CYS A 83 5.30 3.57 14.45
CA CYS A 83 4.50 2.55 13.77
C CYS A 83 3.77 1.68 14.80
N GLY A 84 2.60 1.17 14.43
CA GLY A 84 1.81 0.26 15.26
C GLY A 84 1.15 -0.83 14.44
N PHE A 85 0.91 -1.98 15.06
CA PHE A 85 0.20 -3.10 14.47
C PHE A 85 -0.81 -3.66 15.45
N ILE A 86 -2.06 -3.80 15.02
CA ILE A 86 -3.13 -4.37 15.85
C ILE A 86 -3.89 -5.47 15.10
N ARG A 87 -4.58 -6.30 15.86
CA ARG A 87 -5.59 -7.22 15.35
C ARG A 87 -6.93 -6.48 15.33
N SER A 88 -7.67 -6.55 14.22
CA SER A 88 -8.93 -5.84 14.09
C SER A 88 -10.06 -6.45 14.93
N ARG A 89 -10.00 -7.76 15.21
CA ARG A 89 -11.00 -8.47 16.02
C ARG A 89 -10.44 -9.74 16.65
N LYS A 90 -11.17 -10.28 17.63
CA LYS A 90 -10.87 -11.58 18.26
C LYS A 90 -10.86 -12.69 17.20
N GLY A 91 -9.91 -13.62 17.31
CA GLY A 91 -9.79 -14.77 16.41
C GLY A 91 -8.83 -14.55 15.23
N ILE A 92 -8.35 -13.33 15.00
CA ILE A 92 -7.27 -13.08 14.05
C ILE A 92 -5.93 -13.46 14.70
N GLU A 93 -5.19 -14.37 14.08
CA GLU A 93 -3.93 -14.90 14.62
C GLU A 93 -2.82 -13.82 14.66
N TRP A 94 -2.70 -13.00 13.62
CA TRP A 94 -1.64 -12.01 13.45
C TRP A 94 -2.21 -10.60 13.24
N PRO A 95 -1.50 -9.52 13.60
CA PRO A 95 -1.95 -8.18 13.29
C PRO A 95 -2.26 -7.99 11.80
N ASN A 96 -3.42 -7.42 11.52
CA ASN A 96 -3.93 -7.19 10.16
C ASN A 96 -4.18 -5.71 9.86
N ILE A 97 -3.96 -4.81 10.83
CA ILE A 97 -3.96 -3.37 10.62
C ILE A 97 -2.57 -2.82 10.95
N GLN A 98 -2.08 -1.91 10.11
CA GLN A 98 -0.85 -1.14 10.30
C GLN A 98 -1.16 0.35 10.47
N TYR A 99 -0.32 1.01 11.26
CA TYR A 99 -0.32 2.45 11.44
C TYR A 99 1.07 3.03 11.20
N HIS A 100 1.14 4.18 10.53
CA HIS A 100 2.31 5.05 10.55
C HIS A 100 1.88 6.46 10.95
N PHE A 101 2.47 6.99 12.02
CA PHE A 101 2.16 8.32 12.51
C PHE A 101 3.10 9.36 11.89
N LEU A 102 2.50 10.46 11.42
CA LEU A 102 3.19 11.64 10.92
C LEU A 102 2.69 12.87 11.69
N PRO A 103 3.57 13.64 12.36
CA PRO A 103 3.20 14.88 13.03
C PRO A 103 3.02 16.04 12.02
N ALA A 104 2.25 15.79 10.97
CA ALA A 104 1.88 16.75 9.93
C ALA A 104 0.57 16.29 9.28
N ALA A 105 -0.34 17.21 8.96
CA ALA A 105 -1.47 16.94 8.08
C ALA A 105 -1.12 17.45 6.68
N MET A 106 -0.83 16.52 5.76
CA MET A 106 -0.31 16.82 4.42
C MET A 106 -1.08 16.04 3.37
N ARG A 107 -1.26 16.64 2.19
CA ARG A 107 -1.69 15.93 0.98
C ARG A 107 -0.50 15.21 0.36
N TYR A 108 -0.77 14.25 -0.51
CA TYR A 108 0.26 13.49 -1.22
C TYR A 108 1.20 14.38 -2.06
N ASP A 109 0.75 15.56 -2.51
CA ASP A 109 1.57 16.53 -3.25
C ASP A 109 2.51 17.39 -2.36
N GLY A 110 2.59 17.08 -1.06
CA GLY A 110 3.48 17.76 -0.11
C GLY A 110 2.94 19.08 0.43
N LYS A 111 1.72 19.49 0.05
CA LYS A 111 1.07 20.68 0.62
C LYS A 111 0.34 20.34 1.91
N ALA A 112 0.15 21.34 2.75
CA ALA A 112 -0.72 21.21 3.92
C ALA A 112 -2.12 20.79 3.46
N SER A 113 -2.72 19.80 4.12
CA SER A 113 -4.11 19.40 3.85
C SER A 113 -5.12 20.27 4.60
N MET A 114 -4.66 21.08 5.55
CA MET A 114 -5.46 21.96 6.39
C MET A 114 -4.67 23.19 6.82
N ASP A 115 -5.39 24.27 7.13
CA ASP A 115 -4.82 25.45 7.76
C ASP A 115 -4.42 25.17 9.22
N GLY A 116 -3.30 25.74 9.65
CA GLY A 116 -2.80 25.57 11.00
C GLY A 116 -2.02 24.28 11.22
N HIS A 117 -2.22 23.64 12.38
CA HIS A 117 -1.48 22.46 12.80
C HIS A 117 -2.37 21.22 12.73
N GLY A 118 -1.81 20.12 12.23
CA GLY A 118 -2.48 18.83 12.20
C GLY A 118 -1.49 17.68 12.21
N TYR A 119 -2.00 16.48 12.45
CA TYR A 119 -1.26 15.23 12.35
C TYR A 119 -2.07 14.22 11.57
N GLN A 120 -1.41 13.18 11.08
CA GLN A 120 -2.08 12.10 10.41
C GLN A 120 -1.55 10.74 10.82
N VAL A 121 -2.42 9.75 10.71
CA VAL A 121 -2.07 8.34 10.79
C VAL A 121 -2.39 7.73 9.44
N HIS A 122 -1.37 7.17 8.79
CA HIS A 122 -1.56 6.29 7.65
C HIS A 122 -2.03 4.96 8.20
N ALA A 123 -3.28 4.62 7.93
CA ALA A 123 -3.91 3.41 8.43
C ALA A 123 -4.20 2.47 7.25
N GLY A 124 -3.78 1.21 7.35
CA GLY A 124 -3.91 0.26 6.26
C GLY A 124 -4.19 -1.15 6.74
N VAL A 125 -4.81 -1.95 5.88
CA VAL A 125 -5.05 -3.39 6.10
C VAL A 125 -3.95 -4.21 5.41
N ASN A 126 -3.32 -5.11 6.14
CA ASN A 126 -2.11 -5.81 5.68
C ASN A 126 -2.36 -7.20 5.11
N ARG A 127 -3.61 -7.68 5.17
CA ARG A 127 -3.96 -9.03 4.72
C ARG A 127 -5.19 -9.05 3.83
N PRO A 128 -5.18 -8.26 2.73
CA PRO A 128 -6.28 -8.31 1.79
C PRO A 128 -6.38 -9.71 1.18
N THR A 129 -7.60 -10.11 0.89
CA THR A 129 -7.97 -11.38 0.28
C THR A 129 -8.25 -11.23 -1.22
N SER A 130 -8.53 -10.01 -1.69
CA SER A 130 -8.53 -9.68 -3.11
C SER A 130 -7.20 -10.03 -3.78
N ARG A 131 -7.28 -10.57 -4.99
CA ARG A 131 -6.12 -10.90 -5.84
C ARG A 131 -6.30 -10.32 -7.23
N GLY A 132 -5.24 -9.72 -7.74
CA GLY A 132 -5.19 -9.10 -9.05
C GLY A 132 -4.34 -9.86 -10.07
N SER A 133 -4.09 -9.20 -11.20
CA SER A 133 -3.16 -9.67 -12.22
C SER A 133 -2.45 -8.53 -12.99
N ILE A 134 -1.33 -8.88 -13.62
CA ILE A 134 -0.57 -8.07 -14.57
C ILE A 134 -0.47 -8.83 -15.89
N LYS A 135 -0.93 -8.22 -17.00
CA LYS A 135 -1.03 -8.86 -18.32
C LYS A 135 -0.51 -7.95 -19.41
N ILE A 136 0.36 -8.46 -20.27
CA ILE A 136 0.75 -7.77 -21.52
C ILE A 136 -0.46 -7.63 -22.46
N ASN A 137 -0.41 -6.61 -23.31
CA ASN A 137 -1.44 -6.35 -24.32
C ASN A 137 -0.88 -6.30 -25.75
N SER A 138 0.44 -6.37 -25.91
CA SER A 138 1.14 -6.35 -27.20
C SER A 138 2.54 -6.93 -27.05
N THR A 139 3.26 -7.04 -28.17
CA THR A 139 4.67 -7.48 -28.23
C THR A 139 5.68 -6.37 -27.98
N ASP A 140 5.23 -5.11 -27.84
CA ASP A 140 6.11 -3.96 -27.62
C ASP A 140 6.56 -3.93 -26.14
N PRO A 141 7.87 -4.02 -25.84
CA PRO A 141 8.35 -3.97 -24.46
C PRO A 141 8.09 -2.63 -23.77
N GLU A 142 7.91 -1.54 -24.51
CA GLU A 142 7.59 -0.22 -23.96
C GLU A 142 6.09 -0.02 -23.72
N ALA A 143 5.25 -0.92 -24.24
CA ALA A 143 3.81 -0.85 -24.00
C ALA A 143 3.49 -1.16 -22.54
N LYS A 144 2.69 -0.27 -21.92
CA LYS A 144 2.25 -0.45 -20.52
C LYS A 144 1.35 -1.69 -20.42
N PRO A 145 1.63 -2.63 -19.51
CA PRO A 145 0.74 -3.78 -19.30
C PRO A 145 -0.56 -3.34 -18.64
N THR A 146 -1.59 -4.16 -18.75
CA THR A 146 -2.79 -4.04 -17.91
C THR A 146 -2.43 -4.47 -16.49
N ILE A 147 -2.71 -3.60 -15.52
CA ILE A 147 -2.54 -3.88 -14.09
C ILE A 147 -3.91 -3.77 -13.43
N LEU A 148 -4.41 -4.87 -12.87
CA LEU A 148 -5.72 -4.94 -12.24
C LEU A 148 -5.57 -5.56 -10.86
N PHE A 149 -5.76 -4.79 -9.80
CA PHE A 149 -5.60 -5.28 -8.41
C PHE A 149 -6.84 -5.93 -7.80
N ASN A 150 -8.03 -5.61 -8.31
CA ASN A 150 -9.31 -6.03 -7.71
C ASN A 150 -9.48 -5.57 -6.24
N TYR A 151 -9.00 -4.37 -5.89
CA TYR A 151 -9.15 -3.81 -4.55
C TYR A 151 -10.59 -3.85 -4.05
N LEU A 152 -10.77 -4.25 -2.78
CA LEU A 152 -12.06 -4.27 -2.08
C LEU A 152 -13.13 -5.16 -2.74
N GLN A 153 -12.71 -6.13 -3.56
CA GLN A 153 -13.61 -7.05 -4.24
C GLN A 153 -14.33 -7.96 -3.24
N SER A 154 -13.59 -8.50 -2.26
CA SER A 154 -14.15 -9.41 -1.27
C SER A 154 -14.89 -8.68 -0.15
N GLU A 155 -15.84 -9.36 0.50
CA GLU A 155 -16.51 -8.82 1.69
C GLU A 155 -15.56 -8.76 2.89
N GLN A 156 -14.61 -9.69 2.99
CA GLN A 156 -13.62 -9.68 4.07
C GLN A 156 -12.76 -8.41 4.04
N ASP A 157 -12.35 -7.96 2.85
CA ASP A 157 -11.55 -6.75 2.70
C ASP A 157 -12.34 -5.51 3.11
N ARG A 158 -13.62 -5.44 2.75
CA ARG A 158 -14.51 -4.35 3.20
C ARG A 158 -14.72 -4.37 4.71
N GLN A 159 -14.95 -5.54 5.30
CA GLN A 159 -15.09 -5.68 6.75
C GLN A 159 -13.81 -5.29 7.50
N ASP A 160 -12.63 -5.69 7.03
CA ASP A 160 -11.35 -5.30 7.62
C ASP A 160 -11.14 -3.78 7.59
N TRP A 161 -11.57 -3.13 6.51
CA TRP A 161 -11.55 -1.68 6.41
C TRP A 161 -12.52 -0.99 7.38
N ARG A 162 -13.75 -1.49 7.52
CA ARG A 162 -14.71 -0.97 8.50
C ARG A 162 -14.16 -1.05 9.93
N ASP A 163 -13.55 -2.18 10.29
CA ASP A 163 -12.89 -2.34 11.59
C ASP A 163 -11.70 -1.37 11.72
N CYS A 164 -10.89 -1.24 10.68
CA CYS A 164 -9.74 -0.34 10.65
C CYS A 164 -10.14 1.12 10.93
N ILE A 165 -11.16 1.63 10.25
CA ILE A 165 -11.65 3.01 10.47
C ILE A 165 -12.11 3.22 11.90
N ARG A 166 -12.90 2.28 12.45
CA ARG A 166 -13.43 2.39 13.82
C ARG A 166 -12.34 2.33 14.87
N LEU A 167 -11.41 1.39 14.75
CA LEU A 167 -10.29 1.24 15.69
C LEU A 167 -9.31 2.40 15.61
N THR A 168 -9.07 2.94 14.41
CA THR A 168 -8.23 4.14 14.24
C THR A 168 -8.85 5.33 14.98
N ARG A 169 -10.17 5.54 14.80
CA ARG A 169 -10.90 6.58 15.53
C ARG A 169 -10.87 6.34 17.04
N GLU A 170 -11.04 5.11 17.51
CA GLU A 170 -10.93 4.75 18.93
C GLU A 170 -9.55 5.06 19.51
N ILE A 171 -8.47 4.70 18.81
CA ILE A 171 -7.08 4.98 19.22
C ILE A 171 -6.83 6.48 19.28
N LEU A 172 -7.24 7.22 18.25
CA LEU A 172 -7.03 8.66 18.19
C LEU A 172 -7.86 9.41 19.25
N ASN A 173 -9.00 8.86 19.66
CA ASN A 173 -9.85 9.44 20.72
C ASN A 173 -9.44 9.06 22.16
N GLN A 174 -8.31 8.37 22.36
CA GLN A 174 -7.84 8.05 23.71
C GLN A 174 -7.43 9.30 24.50
N PRO A 175 -7.58 9.29 25.85
CA PRO A 175 -7.28 10.45 26.71
C PRO A 175 -5.85 11.00 26.58
N ALA A 176 -4.89 10.14 26.26
CA ALA A 176 -3.49 10.54 26.04
C ALA A 176 -3.31 11.57 24.91
N LEU A 177 -4.28 11.66 24.00
CA LEU A 177 -4.27 12.60 22.88
C LEU A 177 -5.12 13.84 23.12
N ASP A 178 -5.89 13.97 24.21
CA ASP A 178 -6.86 15.07 24.41
C ASP A 178 -6.24 16.48 24.33
N ASP A 179 -5.01 16.59 24.83
CA ASP A 179 -4.18 17.79 24.82
C ASP A 179 -3.76 18.22 23.41
N PHE A 180 -3.75 17.30 22.45
CA PHE A 180 -3.29 17.49 21.09
C PHE A 180 -4.44 17.42 20.09
N ARG A 181 -5.41 16.52 20.28
CA ARG A 181 -6.51 16.22 19.37
C ARG A 181 -7.48 17.39 19.25
N GLY A 182 -7.54 17.99 18.06
CA GLY A 182 -8.61 18.85 17.61
C GLY A 182 -9.70 18.05 16.89
N ASP A 183 -10.41 18.68 15.97
CA ASP A 183 -11.48 18.03 15.21
C ASP A 183 -10.92 17.05 14.17
N GLU A 184 -11.65 15.95 13.96
CA GLU A 184 -11.38 15.00 12.87
C GLU A 184 -11.64 15.69 11.53
N ALA A 185 -10.62 15.72 10.67
CA ALA A 185 -10.70 16.35 9.36
C ALA A 185 -10.95 15.35 8.23
N ASN A 186 -10.44 14.13 8.37
CA ASN A 186 -10.60 13.05 7.39
C ASN A 186 -10.50 11.71 8.14
N PRO A 187 -11.46 10.78 7.98
CA PRO A 187 -12.60 10.75 7.06
C PRO A 187 -13.72 11.76 7.35
N GLY A 188 -13.85 12.22 8.60
CA GLY A 188 -14.95 13.05 9.07
C GLY A 188 -15.90 12.26 9.97
N ILE A 189 -16.47 12.93 10.97
CA ILE A 189 -17.29 12.29 12.01
C ILE A 189 -18.62 11.74 11.47
N GLU A 190 -19.08 12.27 10.34
CA GLU A 190 -20.25 11.82 9.60
C GLU A 190 -20.06 10.46 8.94
N VAL A 191 -18.82 10.03 8.69
CA VAL A 191 -18.52 8.70 8.14
C VAL A 191 -18.54 7.67 9.28
N ASN A 192 -19.69 7.03 9.50
CA ASN A 192 -19.91 6.18 10.68
C ASN A 192 -20.60 4.83 10.39
N THR A 193 -21.61 4.83 9.52
CA THR A 193 -22.28 3.59 9.11
C THR A 193 -21.37 2.75 8.19
N ASP A 194 -21.65 1.45 8.09
CA ASP A 194 -20.89 0.54 7.21
C ASP A 194 -20.88 1.03 5.76
N ASP A 195 -22.03 1.48 5.25
CA ASP A 195 -22.17 1.96 3.87
C ASP A 195 -21.39 3.27 3.63
N GLU A 196 -21.42 4.20 4.59
CA GLU A 196 -20.64 5.45 4.51
C GLU A 196 -19.14 5.16 4.54
N ILE A 197 -18.70 4.25 5.42
CA ILE A 197 -17.30 3.83 5.50
C ILE A 197 -16.87 3.18 4.19
N ASP A 198 -17.66 2.23 3.66
CA ASP A 198 -17.33 1.55 2.40
C ASP A 198 -17.24 2.53 1.22
N ALA A 199 -18.18 3.48 1.13
CA ALA A 199 -18.18 4.51 0.10
C ALA A 199 -16.96 5.43 0.21
N TRP A 200 -16.62 5.84 1.44
CA TRP A 200 -15.47 6.69 1.69
C TRP A 200 -14.15 5.96 1.42
N VAL A 201 -13.99 4.73 1.92
CA VAL A 201 -12.81 3.88 1.69
C VAL A 201 -12.62 3.69 0.19
N ARG A 202 -13.65 3.31 -0.55
CA ARG A 202 -13.58 3.15 -2.02
C ARG A 202 -13.08 4.40 -2.74
N SER A 203 -13.40 5.58 -2.23
CA SER A 203 -13.04 6.86 -2.85
C SER A 203 -11.67 7.39 -2.43
N ASN A 204 -11.08 6.87 -1.33
CA ASN A 204 -9.89 7.44 -0.70
C ASN A 204 -8.74 6.46 -0.47
N VAL A 205 -8.93 5.14 -0.61
CA VAL A 205 -7.82 4.19 -0.50
C VAL A 205 -6.82 4.40 -1.62
N GLU A 206 -5.55 4.37 -1.24
CA GLU A 206 -4.42 4.40 -2.16
C GLU A 206 -3.56 3.15 -1.97
N SER A 207 -2.79 2.80 -3.00
CA SER A 207 -1.73 1.81 -2.88
C SER A 207 -0.67 2.33 -1.92
N ALA A 208 -0.26 1.50 -0.97
CA ALA A 208 0.91 1.76 -0.13
C ALA A 208 2.23 1.43 -0.86
N TYR A 209 2.19 1.22 -2.18
CA TYR A 209 3.32 0.88 -3.04
C TYR A 209 4.04 -0.41 -2.64
N HIS A 210 3.27 -1.44 -2.25
CA HIS A 210 3.78 -2.78 -1.93
C HIS A 210 3.32 -3.89 -2.91
N PRO A 211 3.28 -3.66 -4.24
CA PRO A 211 2.86 -4.69 -5.19
C PRO A 211 3.84 -5.88 -5.19
N SER A 212 3.29 -7.08 -5.12
CA SER A 212 4.07 -8.32 -4.97
C SER A 212 3.34 -9.55 -5.53
N CYS A 213 3.96 -10.71 -5.37
CA CYS A 213 3.38 -12.05 -5.57
C CYS A 213 3.05 -12.51 -7.01
N THR A 214 3.35 -11.68 -8.02
CA THR A 214 3.04 -11.98 -9.43
C THR A 214 3.86 -13.07 -10.12
N CYS A 215 4.89 -13.58 -9.45
CA CYS A 215 5.67 -14.74 -9.84
C CYS A 215 5.80 -15.69 -8.64
N LYS A 216 4.66 -15.95 -7.98
CA LYS A 216 4.54 -16.71 -6.73
C LYS A 216 5.47 -17.93 -6.65
N MET A 217 6.20 -18.02 -5.54
CA MET A 217 6.88 -19.23 -5.11
C MET A 217 5.87 -20.23 -4.56
N GLY A 218 6.01 -21.51 -4.90
CA GLY A 218 5.14 -22.56 -4.39
C GLY A 218 5.77 -23.94 -4.39
N SER A 219 5.03 -24.92 -3.86
CA SER A 219 5.41 -26.33 -3.92
C SER A 219 5.34 -26.88 -5.35
N GLU A 220 6.02 -27.99 -5.60
CA GLU A 220 6.00 -28.68 -6.91
C GLU A 220 4.58 -29.06 -7.39
N ASN A 221 3.64 -29.26 -6.46
CA ASN A 221 2.25 -29.62 -6.77
C ASN A 221 1.30 -28.40 -6.88
N ASP A 222 1.81 -27.17 -6.72
CA ASP A 222 0.99 -25.97 -6.91
C ASP A 222 0.98 -25.58 -8.40
N PRO A 223 -0.14 -25.76 -9.12
CA PRO A 223 -0.20 -25.47 -10.55
C PRO A 223 -0.03 -23.97 -10.88
N MET A 224 -0.15 -23.09 -9.89
CA MET A 224 0.02 -21.65 -10.05
C MET A 224 1.41 -21.15 -9.59
N ALA A 225 2.28 -22.04 -9.13
CA ALA A 225 3.64 -21.66 -8.76
C ALA A 225 4.47 -21.32 -10.01
N VAL A 226 5.06 -20.13 -10.00
CA VAL A 226 5.95 -19.67 -11.07
C VAL A 226 7.40 -20.05 -10.77
N VAL A 227 7.79 -20.02 -9.50
CA VAL A 227 9.13 -20.42 -9.08
C VAL A 227 9.12 -21.45 -7.96
N ASN A 228 10.18 -22.25 -7.89
CA ASN A 228 10.43 -23.16 -6.78
C ASN A 228 11.09 -22.47 -5.58
N ASN A 229 11.40 -23.23 -4.52
CA ASN A 229 12.05 -22.73 -3.29
C ASN A 229 13.46 -22.15 -3.47
N LYS A 230 14.06 -22.25 -4.66
CA LYS A 230 15.35 -21.65 -5.02
C LYS A 230 15.20 -20.42 -5.92
N GLY A 231 13.96 -19.97 -6.15
CA GLY A 231 13.61 -18.90 -7.07
C GLY A 231 13.78 -19.29 -8.54
N GLN A 232 13.95 -20.58 -8.86
CA GLN A 232 14.06 -21.03 -10.25
C GLN A 232 12.68 -21.11 -10.88
N VAL A 233 12.56 -20.61 -12.11
CA VAL A 233 11.32 -20.69 -12.88
C VAL A 233 11.00 -22.15 -13.14
N ASN A 234 9.79 -22.56 -12.78
CA ASN A 234 9.35 -23.93 -12.95
C ASN A 234 9.41 -24.32 -14.44
N GLY A 235 10.02 -25.46 -14.74
CA GLY A 235 10.22 -25.92 -16.12
C GLY A 235 11.41 -25.31 -16.87
N ILE A 236 12.19 -24.39 -16.28
CA ILE A 236 13.32 -23.72 -16.95
C ILE A 236 14.57 -23.66 -16.04
N ASP A 237 15.59 -24.48 -16.34
CA ASP A 237 16.74 -24.71 -15.46
C ASP A 237 17.59 -23.47 -15.14
N LYS A 238 17.80 -22.60 -16.14
CA LYS A 238 18.77 -21.50 -16.09
C LYS A 238 18.14 -20.12 -15.88
N LEU A 239 16.88 -20.07 -15.45
CA LEU A 239 16.14 -18.83 -15.21
C LEU A 239 15.67 -18.74 -13.76
N ARG A 240 15.85 -17.58 -13.14
CA ARG A 240 15.39 -17.30 -11.77
C ARG A 240 14.70 -15.94 -11.69
N VAL A 241 13.76 -15.82 -10.76
CA VAL A 241 13.15 -14.55 -10.34
C VAL A 241 13.56 -14.28 -8.90
N VAL A 242 14.08 -13.08 -8.63
CA VAL A 242 14.61 -12.69 -7.30
C VAL A 242 14.18 -11.26 -6.99
N ASP A 243 12.90 -11.12 -6.66
CA ASP A 243 12.28 -9.86 -6.25
C ASP A 243 10.99 -10.16 -5.44
N SER A 244 10.22 -9.12 -5.07
CA SER A 244 8.97 -9.27 -4.32
C SER A 244 7.87 -10.05 -5.05
N SER A 245 7.99 -10.26 -6.36
CA SER A 245 7.00 -11.04 -7.11
C SER A 245 6.98 -12.51 -6.70
N ILE A 246 8.03 -13.04 -6.06
CA ILE A 246 8.08 -14.43 -5.63
C ILE A 246 7.36 -14.71 -4.30
N PHE A 247 6.98 -13.67 -3.56
CA PHE A 247 6.20 -13.87 -2.33
C PHE A 247 4.90 -14.63 -2.66
N PRO A 248 4.43 -15.54 -1.78
CA PRO A 248 3.30 -16.40 -2.09
C PRO A 248 1.94 -15.71 -2.11
#